data_AF-A0A2G6DSQ7-F1
#
_entry.id   AF-A0A2G6DSQ7-F1
#
_cell.length_a   1.000
_cell.length_b   1.000
_cell.length_c   1.000
_cell.angle_alpha   90.00
_cell.angle_beta   90.00
_cell.angle_gamma   90.00
#
_symmetry.space_group_name_H-M   'P 1'
#
loop_
_entity.id
_entity.type
_entity.pdbx_description
1 polymer ?
#
loop_
_entity_poly.entity_id
_entity_poly.type
_entity_poly.pdbx_seq_one_letter_code
_entity_poly.pdbx_strand_id
1 'polypeptide(L)'
;DGDGTTEVGVYSDGLWYLDVNGDGAWDGGDADVHYPNFGKGVSQPCSTVAKSLHLGPEITIGLHEYTRKDLEDHSFRITSRENYTIKNASGTILATINAGEQTRVKYLNDKNHTFRIYKSVTPEITVTDELYFDIADGDGIFEIKKPDMDYATYRGKIKLRYSNNNSVKRIWVINELPLEQYVWGMGEITGTGPMEYNRVMTTSYRTYGYWKILYSTKYAIEGFDVNATPGNQLYRGYDWEKRYPRIRKAAEDTRGRIVTHAGDVAITPYSSWTDGRTRNPSEVGWSTSFFPHCTSVNDPYGDYNGNYWNNSPHMSTEKLMAAGNHMVGLSAHGALTLAHDKNWDWKKILNYYFHNIAITSIY
;
A
#
# COMPACT_ATOMS: atom_id res chain seq x y z
N ASP A 1 30.94 -4.95 22.19
CA ASP A 1 29.60 -4.29 22.17
C ASP A 1 29.37 -3.37 20.94
N GLY A 2 30.17 -3.54 19.88
CA GLY A 2 30.07 -2.73 18.66
C GLY A 2 30.86 -1.41 18.73
N ASP A 3 31.64 -1.19 19.79
CA ASP A 3 32.55 -0.06 19.96
C ASP A 3 33.81 -0.11 19.07
N GLY A 4 34.11 -1.27 18.49
CA GLY A 4 35.28 -1.49 17.61
C GLY A 4 36.54 -1.97 18.33
N THR A 5 36.44 -2.30 19.62
CA THR A 5 37.50 -2.95 20.41
C THR A 5 37.35 -4.47 20.31
N THR A 6 38.44 -5.20 20.55
CA THR A 6 38.40 -6.67 20.65
C THR A 6 38.45 -7.07 22.11
N GLU A 7 37.37 -7.63 22.62
CA GLU A 7 37.31 -8.19 23.97
C GLU A 7 37.78 -9.64 23.99
N VAL A 8 38.51 -10.03 25.04
CA VAL A 8 38.93 -11.41 25.26
C VAL A 8 37.88 -12.12 26.11
N GLY A 9 37.45 -13.31 25.66
CA GLY A 9 36.44 -14.11 26.36
C GLY A 9 36.92 -15.51 26.71
N VAL A 10 36.62 -15.95 27.94
CA VAL A 10 36.86 -17.32 28.42
C VAL A 10 35.53 -17.99 28.76
N TYR A 11 35.35 -19.24 28.32
CA TYR A 11 34.20 -20.06 28.71
C TYR A 11 34.59 -21.04 29.81
N SER A 12 33.85 -21.05 30.92
CA SER A 12 34.04 -21.99 32.03
C SER A 12 32.69 -22.31 32.69
N ASP A 13 32.42 -23.60 32.95
CA ASP A 13 31.22 -24.09 33.64
C ASP A 13 29.88 -23.50 33.18
N GLY A 14 29.70 -23.33 31.86
CA GLY A 14 28.43 -22.83 31.30
C GLY A 14 28.26 -21.31 31.33
N LEU A 15 29.30 -20.59 31.76
CA LEU A 15 29.36 -19.14 31.83
C LEU A 15 30.42 -18.63 30.83
N TRP A 16 30.08 -17.59 30.08
CA TRP A 16 31.07 -16.80 29.35
C TRP A 16 31.54 -15.67 30.24
N TYR A 17 32.85 -15.47 30.37
CA TYR A 17 33.50 -14.36 31.07
C TYR A 17 34.19 -13.49 30.02
N LEU A 18 33.88 -12.21 29.97
CA LEU A 18 34.48 -11.24 29.04
C LEU A 18 35.28 -10.22 29.83
N ASP A 19 36.56 -10.08 29.46
CA ASP A 19 37.42 -8.96 29.85
C ASP A 19 36.94 -7.73 29.07
N VAL A 20 36.21 -6.86 29.76
CA VAL A 20 35.62 -5.64 29.17
C VAL A 20 36.53 -4.44 29.39
N ASN A 21 37.36 -4.47 30.44
CA ASN A 21 38.27 -3.38 30.75
C ASN A 21 39.57 -3.42 29.88
N GLY A 22 39.82 -4.54 29.21
CA GLY A 22 40.88 -4.74 28.22
C GLY A 22 42.26 -4.98 28.84
N ASP A 23 42.35 -5.40 30.10
CA ASP A 23 43.60 -5.58 30.82
C ASP A 23 44.20 -7.00 30.72
N GLY A 24 43.45 -7.93 30.12
CA GLY A 24 43.84 -9.32 29.90
C GLY A 24 43.65 -10.23 31.12
N ALA A 25 42.97 -9.78 32.17
CA ALA A 25 42.66 -10.53 33.38
C ALA A 25 41.15 -10.64 33.62
N TRP A 26 40.76 -11.43 34.62
CA TRP A 26 39.39 -11.44 35.15
C TRP A 26 39.41 -10.78 36.53
N ASP A 27 38.81 -9.60 36.62
CA ASP A 27 38.81 -8.75 37.81
C ASP A 27 37.49 -8.82 38.61
N GLY A 28 36.54 -9.63 38.15
CA GLY A 28 35.23 -9.77 38.78
C GLY A 28 34.17 -8.83 38.21
N GLY A 29 32.91 -9.03 38.63
CA GLY A 29 31.73 -8.44 38.01
C GLY A 29 31.60 -6.91 38.05
N ASP A 30 32.47 -6.23 38.81
CA ASP A 30 32.51 -4.76 38.90
C ASP A 30 33.37 -4.14 37.78
N ALA A 31 34.30 -4.92 37.21
CA ALA A 31 35.20 -4.51 36.13
C ALA A 31 34.93 -5.28 34.82
N ASP A 32 34.45 -6.52 34.93
CA ASP A 32 34.20 -7.44 33.82
C ASP A 32 32.78 -8.00 33.83
N VAL A 33 32.38 -8.67 32.74
CA VAL A 33 31.03 -9.17 32.57
C VAL A 33 31.02 -10.68 32.39
N HIS A 34 30.03 -11.37 32.99
CA HIS A 34 29.76 -12.77 32.68
C HIS A 34 28.32 -12.98 32.17
N TYR A 35 28.15 -13.86 31.18
CA TYR A 35 26.86 -14.18 30.57
C TYR A 35 26.46 -15.63 30.84
N PRO A 36 25.45 -15.88 31.71
CA PRO A 36 25.04 -17.23 32.06
C PRO A 36 24.22 -17.96 31.00
N ASN A 37 23.76 -17.25 29.96
CA ASN A 37 22.83 -17.79 28.95
C ASN A 37 23.30 -17.54 27.50
N PHE A 38 24.53 -17.07 27.31
CA PHE A 38 25.06 -16.86 25.96
C PHE A 38 25.31 -18.21 25.27
N GLY A 39 24.67 -18.42 24.12
CA GLY A 39 24.77 -19.66 23.34
C GLY A 39 23.90 -20.84 23.81
N LYS A 40 23.04 -20.68 24.84
CA LYS A 40 22.09 -21.73 25.29
C LYS A 40 20.87 -21.89 24.36
N GLY A 41 21.12 -22.06 23.05
CA GLY A 41 20.12 -22.12 22.00
C GLY A 41 18.83 -22.83 22.40
N VAL A 42 17.68 -22.21 22.11
CA VAL A 42 16.36 -22.81 22.24
C VAL A 42 16.33 -24.15 21.51
N SER A 43 16.01 -25.22 22.23
CA SER A 43 15.98 -26.60 21.74
C SER A 43 14.74 -26.89 20.89
N GLN A 44 14.48 -26.05 19.89
CA GLN A 44 13.63 -26.42 18.77
C GLN A 44 14.49 -26.41 17.51
N PRO A 45 14.52 -27.50 16.72
CA PRO A 45 15.02 -27.40 15.37
C PRO A 45 14.23 -26.27 14.71
N CYS A 46 14.94 -25.39 13.99
CA CYS A 46 14.33 -24.37 13.16
C CYS A 46 13.43 -25.09 12.15
N SER A 47 12.18 -25.34 12.55
CA SER A 47 11.11 -25.53 11.59
C SER A 47 11.17 -24.30 10.71
N THR A 48 10.94 -24.47 9.42
CA THR A 48 10.78 -23.38 8.47
C THR A 48 9.58 -22.52 8.91
N VAL A 49 9.75 -21.71 9.94
CA VAL A 49 8.99 -20.50 10.12
C VAL A 49 9.50 -19.66 8.98
N ALA A 50 8.75 -19.69 7.86
CA ALA A 50 8.89 -18.68 6.83
C ALA A 50 9.08 -17.36 7.57
N LYS A 51 10.23 -16.69 7.39
CA LYS A 51 10.39 -15.31 7.87
C LYS A 51 9.11 -14.61 7.49
N SER A 52 8.30 -14.21 8.48
CA SER A 52 7.15 -13.35 8.26
C SER A 52 7.72 -12.14 7.52
N LEU A 53 7.50 -12.12 6.21
CA LEU A 53 8.19 -11.19 5.34
C LEU A 53 7.47 -9.86 5.57
N HIS A 54 8.15 -8.89 6.19
CA HIS A 54 7.54 -7.61 6.54
C HIS A 54 6.81 -7.02 5.32
N LEU A 55 5.54 -6.66 5.51
CA LEU A 55 4.64 -6.21 4.44
C LEU A 55 4.52 -4.67 4.38
N GLY A 56 5.34 -3.97 5.18
CA GLY A 56 5.34 -2.52 5.30
C GLY A 56 4.26 -2.00 6.24
N PRO A 57 4.14 -0.66 6.34
CA PRO A 57 3.11 -0.01 7.15
C PRO A 57 1.71 -0.29 6.61
N GLU A 58 0.71 -0.14 7.47
CA GLU A 58 -0.71 -0.17 7.07
C GLU A 58 -1.04 1.03 6.18
N ILE A 59 -1.87 0.80 5.16
CA ILE A 59 -2.49 1.85 4.35
C ILE A 59 -4.01 1.64 4.34
N THR A 60 -4.74 2.75 4.31
CA THR A 60 -6.19 2.76 4.30
C THR A 60 -6.75 3.32 2.99
N ILE A 61 -7.65 2.57 2.35
CA ILE A 61 -8.21 2.85 1.04
C ILE A 61 -9.70 3.10 1.15
N GLY A 62 -10.16 4.31 0.85
CA GLY A 62 -11.57 4.63 0.65
C GLY A 62 -12.11 3.93 -0.61
N LEU A 63 -12.94 2.90 -0.42
CA LEU A 63 -13.45 2.05 -1.49
C LEU A 63 -14.68 2.64 -2.17
N HIS A 64 -15.66 3.10 -1.39
CA HIS A 64 -16.85 3.80 -1.83
C HIS A 64 -17.57 4.42 -0.62
N GLU A 65 -18.54 5.28 -0.89
CA GLU A 65 -19.35 5.95 0.12
C GLU A 65 -20.85 5.62 -0.04
N TYR A 66 -21.56 5.72 1.07
CA TYR A 66 -23.02 5.80 1.10
C TYR A 66 -23.44 7.17 1.63
N THR A 67 -24.58 7.69 1.16
CA THR A 67 -25.29 8.69 1.96
C THR A 67 -25.92 8.03 3.19
N ARG A 68 -26.28 8.83 4.20
CA ARG A 68 -27.00 8.32 5.38
C ARG A 68 -28.31 7.62 5.00
N LYS A 69 -29.06 8.20 4.06
CA LYS A 69 -30.32 7.67 3.55
C LYS A 69 -30.08 6.34 2.82
N ASP A 70 -29.04 6.24 2.01
CA ASP A 70 -28.75 5.02 1.25
C ASP A 70 -28.48 3.83 2.16
N LEU A 71 -27.68 4.00 3.22
CA LEU A 71 -27.37 2.92 4.16
C LEU A 71 -28.45 2.73 5.25
N GLU A 72 -29.40 3.65 5.37
CA GLU A 72 -30.61 3.46 6.16
C GLU A 72 -31.62 2.58 5.39
N ASP A 73 -31.87 2.92 4.12
CA ASP A 73 -32.80 2.20 3.24
C ASP A 73 -32.23 0.82 2.86
N HIS A 74 -30.97 0.80 2.41
CA HIS A 74 -30.22 -0.38 2.03
C HIS A 74 -29.31 -0.84 3.17
N SER A 75 -28.69 -2.01 3.02
CA SER A 75 -27.75 -2.53 4.02
C SER A 75 -26.40 -2.80 3.37
N PHE A 76 -25.32 -2.46 4.05
CA PHE A 76 -24.01 -2.98 3.73
C PHE A 76 -23.99 -4.49 4.01
N ARG A 77 -23.32 -5.25 3.13
CA ARG A 77 -23.16 -6.70 3.25
C ARG A 77 -21.68 -7.04 3.20
N ILE A 78 -21.27 -7.88 4.13
CA ILE A 78 -19.93 -8.46 4.16
C ILE A 78 -20.00 -9.94 4.53
N THR A 79 -19.09 -10.72 3.96
CA THR A 79 -18.86 -12.13 4.30
C THR A 79 -17.41 -12.47 4.06
N SER A 80 -16.94 -13.58 4.62
CA SER A 80 -15.61 -14.13 4.40
C SER A 80 -15.71 -15.66 4.37
N ARG A 81 -14.75 -16.32 3.71
CA ARG A 81 -14.58 -17.78 3.80
C ARG A 81 -13.85 -18.22 5.07
N GLU A 82 -13.42 -17.26 5.89
CA GLU A 82 -12.75 -17.46 7.15
C GLU A 82 -13.61 -16.87 8.27
N ASN A 83 -13.37 -17.32 9.51
CA ASN A 83 -13.98 -16.69 10.67
C ASN A 83 -13.46 -15.26 10.79
N TYR A 84 -14.34 -14.33 11.16
CA TYR A 84 -13.96 -12.94 11.37
C TYR A 84 -14.60 -12.37 12.63
N THR A 85 -14.02 -11.30 13.12
CA THR A 85 -14.51 -10.57 14.29
C THR A 85 -15.08 -9.23 13.86
N ILE A 86 -16.11 -8.78 14.58
CA ILE A 86 -16.63 -7.41 14.48
C ILE A 86 -16.14 -6.64 15.70
N LYS A 87 -15.48 -5.50 15.49
CA LYS A 87 -14.91 -4.67 16.56
C LYS A 87 -15.44 -3.24 16.49
N ASN A 88 -15.51 -2.57 17.64
CA ASN A 88 -15.75 -1.12 17.70
C ASN A 88 -14.44 -0.32 17.50
N ALA A 89 -14.52 1.01 17.57
CA ALA A 89 -13.39 1.93 17.48
C ALA A 89 -12.26 1.67 18.50
N SER A 90 -12.57 1.16 19.71
CA SER A 90 -11.57 0.85 20.73
C SER A 90 -10.89 -0.51 20.54
N GLY A 91 -11.24 -1.25 19.48
CA GLY A 91 -10.74 -2.60 19.23
C GLY A 91 -11.44 -3.69 20.05
N THR A 92 -12.49 -3.35 20.81
CA THR A 92 -13.28 -4.32 21.58
C THR A 92 -14.05 -5.22 20.62
N ILE A 93 -13.88 -6.54 20.77
CA ILE A 93 -14.63 -7.54 19.99
C ILE A 93 -16.09 -7.55 20.45
N LEU A 94 -16.99 -7.22 19.53
CA LEU A 94 -18.44 -7.24 19.75
C LEU A 94 -19.05 -8.60 19.40
N ALA A 95 -18.51 -9.27 18.38
CA ALA A 95 -18.96 -10.60 17.94
C ALA A 95 -17.85 -11.33 17.17
N THR A 96 -17.92 -12.66 17.18
CA THR A 96 -17.16 -13.54 16.27
C THR A 96 -18.14 -14.23 15.34
N ILE A 97 -17.86 -14.18 14.04
CA ILE A 97 -18.73 -14.65 12.97
C ILE A 97 -18.05 -15.83 12.28
N ASN A 98 -18.80 -16.92 12.07
CA ASN A 98 -18.27 -18.10 11.41
C ASN A 98 -18.07 -17.87 9.91
N ALA A 99 -17.10 -18.57 9.33
CA ALA A 99 -16.86 -18.64 7.90
C ALA A 99 -18.15 -18.88 7.11
N GLY A 100 -18.34 -18.11 6.04
CA GLY A 100 -19.47 -18.19 5.12
C GLY A 100 -20.75 -17.48 5.63
N GLU A 101 -20.81 -17.08 6.90
CA GLU A 101 -21.94 -16.29 7.38
C GLU A 101 -21.91 -14.87 6.79
N GLN A 102 -23.10 -14.28 6.68
CA GLN A 102 -23.29 -12.94 6.10
C GLN A 102 -23.68 -11.96 7.19
N THR A 103 -22.82 -10.99 7.48
CA THR A 103 -23.20 -9.84 8.30
C THR A 103 -23.87 -8.77 7.44
N ARG A 104 -24.90 -8.14 8.00
CA ARG A 104 -25.48 -6.92 7.45
C ARG A 104 -25.37 -5.76 8.42
N VAL A 105 -25.19 -4.57 7.87
CA VAL A 105 -25.14 -3.32 8.63
C VAL A 105 -26.08 -2.29 8.02
N LYS A 106 -26.90 -1.65 8.86
CA LYS A 106 -27.69 -0.47 8.52
C LYS A 106 -27.22 0.74 9.31
N TYR A 107 -27.42 1.92 8.76
CA TYR A 107 -27.29 3.18 9.50
C TYR A 107 -28.63 3.55 10.13
N LEU A 108 -28.65 3.75 11.45
CA LEU A 108 -29.79 4.31 12.15
C LEU A 108 -29.61 5.82 12.10
N ASN A 109 -30.51 6.52 11.41
CA ASN A 109 -30.38 7.94 11.11
C ASN A 109 -30.64 8.85 12.32
N ASP A 110 -29.95 8.57 13.41
CA ASP A 110 -30.01 9.24 14.70
C ASP A 110 -28.90 10.29 14.85
N LYS A 111 -28.84 10.92 16.02
CA LYS A 111 -27.85 11.94 16.37
C LYS A 111 -26.50 11.35 16.79
N ASN A 112 -26.43 10.04 17.02
CA ASN A 112 -25.26 9.34 17.58
C ASN A 112 -24.45 8.61 16.50
N HIS A 113 -24.85 8.71 15.24
CA HIS A 113 -24.21 8.04 14.10
C HIS A 113 -24.16 6.52 14.26
N THR A 114 -25.27 5.94 14.71
CA THR A 114 -25.33 4.52 15.08
C THR A 114 -25.42 3.60 13.87
N PHE A 115 -24.57 2.59 13.84
CA PHE A 115 -24.69 1.41 13.00
C PHE A 115 -25.41 0.29 13.75
N ARG A 116 -26.33 -0.39 13.06
CA ARG A 116 -26.99 -1.60 13.55
C ARG A 116 -26.50 -2.82 12.78
N ILE A 117 -25.90 -3.75 13.49
CA ILE A 117 -25.34 -5.01 12.99
C ILE A 117 -26.36 -6.13 13.22
N TYR A 118 -26.67 -6.88 12.17
CA TYR A 118 -27.69 -7.92 12.21
C TYR A 118 -27.39 -9.07 11.22
N LYS A 119 -28.29 -10.06 11.19
CA LYS A 119 -28.22 -11.30 10.39
C LYS A 119 -27.22 -12.35 10.88
N SER A 120 -26.01 -11.96 11.24
CA SER A 120 -24.97 -12.88 11.75
C SER A 120 -24.79 -12.80 13.28
N VAL A 121 -25.61 -12.00 13.97
CA VAL A 121 -25.55 -11.80 15.42
C VAL A 121 -26.96 -11.84 16.00
N THR A 122 -27.10 -12.42 17.20
CA THR A 122 -28.36 -12.44 17.95
C THR A 122 -28.03 -12.39 19.45
N PRO A 123 -28.47 -11.35 20.19
CA PRO A 123 -29.26 -10.20 19.73
C PRO A 123 -28.51 -9.31 18.73
N GLU A 124 -29.22 -8.43 18.02
CA GLU A 124 -28.61 -7.39 17.17
C GLU A 124 -27.74 -6.46 18.00
N ILE A 125 -26.66 -5.95 17.41
CA ILE A 125 -25.66 -5.12 18.10
C ILE A 125 -25.67 -3.72 17.48
N THR A 126 -25.49 -2.69 18.31
CA THR A 126 -25.30 -1.31 17.86
C THR A 126 -23.90 -0.80 18.21
N VAL A 127 -23.37 0.07 17.35
CA VAL A 127 -22.06 0.72 17.52
C VAL A 127 -22.09 2.10 16.88
N THR A 128 -21.43 3.09 17.48
CA THR A 128 -21.43 4.47 16.99
C THR A 128 -20.15 4.77 16.22
N ASP A 129 -20.25 5.71 15.27
CA ASP A 129 -19.16 6.34 14.51
C ASP A 129 -18.35 5.43 13.58
N GLU A 130 -17.85 4.28 14.05
CA GLU A 130 -17.12 3.31 13.22
C GLU A 130 -17.15 1.87 13.76
N LEU A 131 -16.97 0.92 12.84
CA LEU A 131 -16.79 -0.51 13.14
C LEU A 131 -15.84 -1.18 12.17
N TYR A 132 -15.22 -2.26 12.65
CA TYR A 132 -14.21 -3.03 11.92
C TYR A 132 -14.65 -4.48 11.75
N PHE A 133 -14.29 -5.04 10.61
CA PHE A 133 -14.34 -6.45 10.28
C PHE A 133 -12.91 -6.93 10.10
N ASP A 134 -12.50 -7.89 10.92
CA ASP A 134 -11.10 -8.29 11.03
C ASP A 134 -10.96 -9.81 11.14
N ILE A 135 -10.03 -10.36 10.38
CA ILE A 135 -9.68 -11.77 10.37
C ILE A 135 -8.34 -11.90 11.11
N ALA A 136 -8.27 -12.75 12.12
CA ALA A 136 -7.15 -12.81 13.07
C ALA A 136 -5.77 -12.97 12.41
N ASP A 137 -5.69 -13.63 11.25
CA ASP A 137 -4.44 -13.88 10.53
C ASP A 137 -4.01 -12.73 9.60
N GLY A 138 -4.81 -11.67 9.44
CA GLY A 138 -4.50 -10.46 8.67
C GLY A 138 -4.43 -10.62 7.14
N ASP A 139 -4.33 -11.85 6.62
CA ASP A 139 -4.27 -12.14 5.17
C ASP A 139 -5.64 -12.56 4.58
N GLY A 140 -6.67 -12.64 5.42
CA GLY A 140 -8.00 -13.13 5.03
C GLY A 140 -8.71 -12.24 4.00
N ILE A 141 -9.68 -12.83 3.30
CA ILE A 141 -10.39 -12.19 2.19
C ILE A 141 -11.85 -11.94 2.53
N PHE A 142 -12.25 -10.67 2.48
CA PHE A 142 -13.64 -10.26 2.57
C PHE A 142 -14.27 -10.07 1.19
N GLU A 143 -15.52 -10.51 1.06
CA GLU A 143 -16.40 -10.13 -0.05
C GLU A 143 -17.34 -9.01 0.39
N ILE A 144 -17.27 -7.87 -0.28
CA ILE A 144 -18.16 -6.72 -0.12
C ILE A 144 -18.73 -6.34 -1.48
N LYS A 145 -20.03 -6.60 -1.67
CA LYS A 145 -20.69 -6.29 -2.94
C LYS A 145 -21.03 -4.80 -3.02
N LYS A 146 -20.41 -4.11 -3.97
CA LYS A 146 -20.83 -2.75 -4.38
C LYS A 146 -21.98 -2.86 -5.38
N PRO A 147 -22.89 -1.86 -5.43
CA PRO A 147 -23.99 -1.86 -6.40
C PRO A 147 -23.54 -1.97 -7.87
N ASP A 148 -22.40 -1.37 -8.23
CA ASP A 148 -22.04 -1.10 -9.64
C ASP A 148 -20.61 -1.54 -10.05
N MET A 149 -20.00 -2.56 -9.42
CA MET A 149 -18.63 -3.00 -9.79
C MET A 149 -18.46 -4.51 -9.94
N ASP A 150 -17.57 -4.89 -10.88
CA ASP A 150 -17.15 -6.27 -11.16
C ASP A 150 -16.20 -6.86 -10.11
N TYR A 151 -15.59 -6.04 -9.25
CA TYR A 151 -14.64 -6.46 -8.21
C TYR A 151 -15.25 -6.25 -6.81
N ALA A 152 -15.27 -7.31 -6.02
CA ALA A 152 -15.93 -7.36 -4.72
C ALA A 152 -15.07 -7.98 -3.61
N THR A 153 -13.90 -8.54 -3.92
CA THR A 153 -13.05 -9.17 -2.90
C THR A 153 -11.82 -8.34 -2.51
N TYR A 154 -11.52 -8.29 -1.22
CA TYR A 154 -10.50 -7.44 -0.63
C TYR A 154 -9.78 -8.17 0.51
N ARG A 155 -8.48 -7.96 0.60
CA ARG A 155 -7.62 -8.53 1.64
C ARG A 155 -7.56 -7.61 2.87
N GLY A 156 -7.27 -8.19 4.02
CA GLY A 156 -7.04 -7.43 5.26
C GLY A 156 -8.35 -7.06 5.92
N LYS A 157 -8.42 -5.88 6.53
CA LYS A 157 -9.58 -5.43 7.30
C LYS A 157 -10.51 -4.58 6.46
N ILE A 158 -11.78 -4.59 6.83
CA ILE A 158 -12.79 -3.67 6.32
C ILE A 158 -13.33 -2.83 7.47
N LYS A 159 -13.44 -1.52 7.24
CA LYS A 159 -14.00 -0.54 8.17
C LYS A 159 -15.20 0.15 7.56
N LEU A 160 -16.25 0.34 8.34
CA LEU A 160 -17.29 1.33 8.06
C LEU A 160 -17.09 2.51 8.99
N ARG A 161 -17.09 3.72 8.43
CA ARG A 161 -16.90 4.95 9.20
C ARG A 161 -17.86 6.03 8.76
N TYR A 162 -18.57 6.61 9.72
CA TYR A 162 -19.27 7.86 9.51
C TYR A 162 -18.27 9.02 9.46
N SER A 163 -18.41 9.86 8.44
CA SER A 163 -17.60 11.06 8.23
C SER A 163 -18.48 12.29 8.11
N ASN A 164 -18.06 13.36 8.78
CA ASN A 164 -18.69 14.67 8.72
C ASN A 164 -17.68 15.72 8.26
N ASN A 165 -17.51 15.85 6.94
CA ASN A 165 -16.69 16.90 6.36
C ASN A 165 -17.55 18.14 6.07
N ASN A 166 -17.86 18.91 7.13
CA ASN A 166 -18.48 20.26 7.24
C ASN A 166 -19.54 20.73 6.21
N SER A 167 -19.98 19.88 5.30
CA SER A 167 -20.78 20.17 4.11
C SER A 167 -21.39 18.88 3.56
N VAL A 168 -20.73 17.73 3.74
CA VAL A 168 -21.21 16.44 3.26
C VAL A 168 -21.06 15.35 4.32
N LYS A 169 -22.18 14.75 4.72
CA LYS A 169 -22.23 13.61 5.64
C LYS A 169 -22.24 12.32 4.84
N ARG A 170 -21.25 11.46 5.09
CA ARG A 170 -21.04 10.20 4.35
C ARG A 170 -20.70 9.06 5.29
N ILE A 171 -20.90 7.86 4.79
CA ILE A 171 -20.42 6.64 5.43
C ILE A 171 -19.48 5.97 4.44
N TRP A 172 -18.22 5.88 4.82
CA TRP A 172 -17.17 5.31 3.99
C TRP A 172 -16.96 3.83 4.29
N VAL A 173 -16.84 3.04 3.22
CA VAL A 173 -16.27 1.70 3.26
C VAL A 173 -14.78 1.83 3.00
N ILE A 174 -13.97 1.39 3.95
CA ILE A 174 -12.52 1.57 3.93
C ILE A 174 -11.87 0.19 4.03
N ASN A 175 -10.89 -0.09 3.18
CA ASN A 175 -10.04 -1.26 3.27
C ASN A 175 -8.73 -0.87 3.94
N GLU A 176 -8.31 -1.61 4.96
CA GLU A 176 -7.06 -1.42 5.69
C GLU A 176 -6.22 -2.69 5.57
N LEU A 177 -5.00 -2.54 5.05
CA LEU A 177 -4.07 -3.63 4.81
C LEU A 177 -2.63 -3.12 4.72
N PRO A 178 -1.61 -3.99 4.91
CA PRO A 178 -0.23 -3.64 4.67
C PRO A 178 0.05 -3.10 3.27
N LEU A 179 1.00 -2.16 3.16
CA LEU A 179 1.37 -1.49 1.91
C LEU A 179 1.71 -2.45 0.77
N GLU A 180 2.40 -3.57 1.02
CA GLU A 180 2.66 -4.56 -0.04
C GLU A 180 1.39 -5.16 -0.62
N GLN A 181 0.43 -5.49 0.25
CA GLN A 181 -0.83 -6.09 -0.18
C GLN A 181 -1.70 -5.08 -0.95
N TYR A 182 -1.62 -3.80 -0.59
CA TYR A 182 -2.21 -2.73 -1.38
C TYR A 182 -1.65 -2.70 -2.81
N VAL A 183 -0.33 -2.82 -2.98
CA VAL A 183 0.33 -2.86 -4.30
C VAL A 183 -0.08 -4.11 -5.09
N TRP A 184 -0.38 -5.24 -4.44
CA TRP A 184 -0.86 -6.45 -5.12
C TRP A 184 -2.22 -6.26 -5.79
N GLY A 185 -3.07 -5.40 -5.22
CA GLY A 185 -4.38 -5.02 -5.78
C GLY A 185 -4.36 -3.85 -6.76
N MET A 186 -3.17 -3.42 -7.22
CA MET A 186 -2.98 -2.31 -8.17
C MET A 186 -3.74 -2.52 -9.48
N GLY A 187 -4.66 -1.60 -9.78
CA GLY A 187 -5.55 -1.65 -10.94
C GLY A 187 -5.12 -0.82 -12.16
N GLU A 188 -3.91 -0.27 -12.16
CA GLU A 188 -3.40 0.62 -13.22
C GLU A 188 -2.91 -0.11 -14.47
N ILE A 189 -2.50 -1.37 -14.31
CA ILE A 189 -1.96 -2.22 -15.39
C ILE A 189 -2.56 -3.62 -15.32
N THR A 190 -2.39 -4.39 -16.40
CA THR A 190 -2.79 -5.81 -16.47
C THR A 190 -1.61 -6.77 -16.26
N GLY A 191 -0.41 -6.28 -15.96
CA GLY A 191 0.77 -7.12 -15.74
C GLY A 191 1.23 -7.95 -16.94
N THR A 192 0.68 -7.71 -18.13
CA THR A 192 0.93 -8.47 -19.37
C THR A 192 2.26 -8.12 -20.04
N GLY A 193 2.75 -6.88 -19.86
CA GLY A 193 4.04 -6.42 -20.37
C GLY A 193 5.26 -7.10 -19.73
N PRO A 194 6.49 -6.72 -20.13
CA PRO A 194 7.72 -7.25 -19.52
C PRO A 194 7.78 -7.04 -18.00
N MET A 195 8.49 -7.92 -17.29
CA MET A 195 8.59 -7.79 -15.83
C MET A 195 9.30 -6.50 -15.40
N GLU A 196 10.24 -5.98 -16.19
CA GLU A 196 10.86 -4.68 -15.93
C GLU A 196 9.83 -3.54 -15.90
N TYR A 197 8.90 -3.51 -16.85
CA TYR A 197 7.79 -2.56 -16.85
C TYR A 197 6.90 -2.72 -15.61
N ASN A 198 6.52 -3.95 -15.28
CA ASN A 198 5.70 -4.20 -14.09
C ASN A 198 6.39 -3.73 -12.81
N ARG A 199 7.72 -3.90 -12.70
CA ARG A 199 8.52 -3.41 -11.55
C ARG A 199 8.60 -1.89 -11.48
N VAL A 200 8.68 -1.20 -12.62
CA VAL A 200 8.55 0.28 -12.67
C VAL A 200 7.20 0.69 -12.08
N MET A 201 6.12 0.10 -12.59
CA MET A 201 4.76 0.48 -12.21
C MET A 201 4.45 0.15 -10.74
N THR A 202 4.80 -1.03 -10.23
CA THR A 202 4.57 -1.39 -8.82
C THR A 202 5.42 -0.57 -7.86
N THR A 203 6.66 -0.23 -8.23
CA THR A 203 7.52 0.67 -7.43
C THR A 203 6.94 2.07 -7.37
N SER A 204 6.52 2.63 -8.51
CA SER A 204 5.87 3.95 -8.55
C SER A 204 4.56 3.96 -7.75
N TYR A 205 3.77 2.88 -7.85
CA TYR A 205 2.52 2.71 -7.10
C TYR A 205 2.76 2.71 -5.58
N ARG A 206 3.72 1.87 -5.13
CA ARG A 206 4.15 1.81 -3.73
C ARG A 206 4.67 3.14 -3.21
N THR A 207 5.48 3.83 -4.00
CA THR A 207 6.08 5.11 -3.62
C THR A 207 5.00 6.16 -3.34
N TYR A 208 3.96 6.23 -4.17
CA TYR A 208 2.81 7.10 -3.93
C TYR A 208 2.05 6.71 -2.67
N GLY A 209 1.73 5.42 -2.50
CA GLY A 209 1.04 4.92 -1.29
C GLY A 209 1.82 5.27 -0.02
N TYR A 210 3.14 5.06 -0.01
CA TYR A 210 3.99 5.41 1.11
C TYR A 210 4.04 6.92 1.38
N TRP A 211 4.17 7.74 0.33
CA TRP A 211 4.09 9.20 0.46
C TRP A 211 2.76 9.64 1.09
N LYS A 212 1.65 8.98 0.73
CA LYS A 212 0.33 9.28 1.28
C LYS A 212 0.22 8.98 2.77
N ILE A 213 0.74 7.84 3.20
CA ILE A 213 0.83 7.46 4.62
C ILE A 213 1.60 8.52 5.41
N LEU A 214 2.72 9.04 4.86
CA LEU A 214 3.57 9.98 5.59
C LEU A 214 3.00 11.41 5.64
N TYR A 215 2.38 11.89 4.57
CA TYR A 215 2.20 13.33 4.38
C TYR A 215 0.77 13.78 4.07
N SER A 216 -0.13 12.88 3.67
CA SER A 216 -1.44 13.28 3.16
C SER A 216 -2.44 13.55 4.28
N THR A 217 -3.00 14.76 4.30
CA THR A 217 -4.10 15.13 5.19
C THR A 217 -5.45 15.21 4.47
N LYS A 218 -5.47 14.97 3.14
CA LYS A 218 -6.63 15.21 2.26
C LYS A 218 -7.91 14.50 2.71
N TYR A 219 -7.78 13.28 3.22
CA TYR A 219 -8.90 12.42 3.62
C TYR A 219 -8.89 12.10 5.12
N ALA A 220 -8.19 12.91 5.92
CA ALA A 220 -8.06 12.69 7.35
C ALA A 220 -9.42 12.71 8.08
N ILE A 221 -10.37 13.54 7.60
CA ILE A 221 -11.72 13.59 8.15
C ILE A 221 -12.46 12.28 7.84
N GLU A 222 -12.39 11.82 6.60
CA GLU A 222 -12.98 10.57 6.12
C GLU A 222 -12.32 9.32 6.72
N GLY A 223 -11.06 9.41 7.18
CA GLY A 223 -10.35 8.38 7.90
C GLY A 223 -9.64 7.36 7.02
N PHE A 224 -9.17 7.79 5.84
CA PHE A 224 -8.34 6.98 4.94
C PHE A 224 -7.19 7.76 4.28
N ASP A 225 -6.22 7.08 3.67
CA ASP A 225 -5.02 7.71 3.05
C ASP A 225 -5.22 8.01 1.56
N VAL A 226 -5.81 7.05 0.84
CA VAL A 226 -6.05 7.09 -0.61
C VAL A 226 -7.45 6.62 -0.96
N ASN A 227 -8.01 7.11 -2.06
CA ASN A 227 -9.23 6.53 -2.65
C ASN A 227 -8.90 5.57 -3.80
N ALA A 228 -9.81 4.64 -4.09
CA ALA A 228 -9.64 3.62 -5.13
C ALA A 228 -9.95 4.13 -6.56
N THR A 229 -9.75 5.43 -6.84
CA THR A 229 -10.13 6.08 -8.11
C THR A 229 -8.92 6.71 -8.81
N PRO A 230 -9.05 7.12 -10.09
CA PRO A 230 -7.99 7.89 -10.77
C PRO A 230 -7.62 9.21 -10.08
N GLY A 231 -8.44 9.72 -9.15
CA GLY A 231 -8.07 10.88 -8.34
C GLY A 231 -6.88 10.61 -7.41
N ASN A 232 -6.56 9.35 -7.14
CA ASN A 232 -5.31 8.92 -6.51
C ASN A 232 -4.66 7.81 -7.35
N GLN A 233 -5.06 6.57 -7.11
CA GLN A 233 -4.54 5.39 -7.79
C GLN A 233 -5.64 4.33 -7.90
N LEU A 234 -5.73 3.68 -9.06
CA LEU A 234 -6.69 2.61 -9.26
C LEU A 234 -6.34 1.43 -8.36
N TYR A 235 -7.25 1.09 -7.44
CA TYR A 235 -7.14 -0.07 -6.56
C TYR A 235 -8.36 -0.97 -6.77
N ARG A 236 -8.11 -2.24 -7.13
CA ARG A 236 -9.16 -3.21 -7.49
C ARG A 236 -9.18 -4.44 -6.58
N GLY A 237 -8.38 -4.44 -5.52
CA GLY A 237 -8.41 -5.47 -4.48
C GLY A 237 -7.96 -6.86 -4.95
N TYR A 238 -8.46 -7.87 -4.27
CA TYR A 238 -8.01 -9.26 -4.40
C TYR A 238 -8.45 -9.91 -5.71
N ASP A 239 -9.61 -9.54 -6.26
CA ASP A 239 -10.05 -10.03 -7.57
C ASP A 239 -9.04 -9.67 -8.66
N TRP A 240 -8.43 -8.48 -8.58
CA TRP A 240 -7.40 -8.05 -9.53
C TRP A 240 -6.06 -8.72 -9.26
N GLU A 241 -5.66 -8.86 -7.98
CA GLU A 241 -4.49 -9.65 -7.58
C GLU A 241 -4.54 -11.05 -8.22
N LYS A 242 -5.70 -11.72 -8.10
CA LYS A 242 -5.92 -13.06 -8.66
C LYS A 242 -5.91 -13.10 -10.18
N ARG A 243 -6.53 -12.11 -10.83
CA ARG A 243 -6.63 -12.05 -12.29
C ARG A 243 -5.28 -11.74 -12.95
N TYR A 244 -4.42 -10.96 -12.28
CA TYR A 244 -3.13 -10.52 -12.82
C TYR A 244 -1.97 -10.82 -11.87
N PRO A 245 -1.62 -12.10 -11.67
CA PRO A 245 -0.64 -12.53 -10.65
C PRO A 245 0.78 -11.97 -10.87
N ARG A 246 1.10 -11.54 -12.09
CA ARG A 246 2.39 -10.92 -12.42
C ARG A 246 2.59 -9.54 -11.77
N ILE A 247 1.51 -8.86 -11.38
CA ILE A 247 1.58 -7.61 -10.61
C ILE A 247 2.12 -7.89 -9.22
N ARG A 248 1.51 -8.86 -8.51
CA ARG A 248 2.01 -9.32 -7.21
C ARG A 248 3.46 -9.79 -7.31
N LYS A 249 3.82 -10.57 -8.33
CA LYS A 249 5.21 -11.00 -8.52
C LYS A 249 6.18 -9.82 -8.69
N ALA A 250 5.82 -8.80 -9.47
CA ALA A 250 6.64 -7.59 -9.61
C ALA A 250 6.73 -6.79 -8.31
N ALA A 251 5.64 -6.71 -7.55
CA ALA A 251 5.62 -6.07 -6.24
C ALA A 251 6.54 -6.79 -5.25
N GLU A 252 6.49 -8.12 -5.20
CA GLU A 252 7.37 -8.95 -4.37
C GLU A 252 8.85 -8.81 -4.78
N ASP A 253 9.14 -8.76 -6.09
CA ASP A 253 10.50 -8.55 -6.60
C ASP A 253 11.07 -7.17 -6.22
N THR A 254 10.22 -6.17 -6.02
CA THR A 254 10.59 -4.80 -5.59
C THR A 254 10.12 -4.48 -4.18
N ARG A 255 9.90 -5.49 -3.35
CA ARG A 255 9.35 -5.32 -2.00
C ARG A 255 10.13 -4.28 -1.21
N GLY A 256 9.40 -3.38 -0.57
CA GLY A 256 9.98 -2.31 0.24
C GLY A 256 10.82 -1.30 -0.55
N ARG A 257 10.94 -1.42 -1.88
CA ARG A 257 11.67 -0.45 -2.70
C ARG A 257 10.73 0.68 -3.12
N ILE A 258 11.16 1.90 -2.81
CA ILE A 258 10.51 3.14 -3.23
C ILE A 258 11.50 4.06 -3.94
N VAL A 259 10.98 5.08 -4.62
CA VAL A 259 11.78 6.16 -5.20
C VAL A 259 11.93 7.29 -4.19
N THR A 260 13.16 7.74 -3.98
CA THR A 260 13.50 8.87 -3.11
C THR A 260 14.28 9.93 -3.86
N HIS A 261 14.15 11.20 -3.48
CA HIS A 261 14.93 12.32 -3.99
C HIS A 261 15.46 13.13 -2.80
N ALA A 262 16.76 13.42 -2.77
CA ALA A 262 17.41 14.08 -1.65
C ALA A 262 17.13 13.42 -0.26
N GLY A 263 16.98 12.10 -0.23
CA GLY A 263 16.73 11.31 0.98
C GLY A 263 15.27 11.21 1.42
N ASP A 264 14.35 11.98 0.82
CA ASP A 264 12.92 11.92 1.10
C ASP A 264 12.16 11.14 0.01
N VAL A 265 10.97 10.62 0.32
CA VAL A 265 10.12 9.91 -0.64
C VAL A 265 9.69 10.85 -1.78
N ALA A 266 9.93 10.42 -3.02
CA ALA A 266 9.68 11.22 -4.21
C ALA A 266 8.40 10.74 -4.90
N ILE A 267 7.35 11.57 -4.96
CA ILE A 267 6.12 11.21 -5.68
C ILE A 267 6.45 10.96 -7.15
N THR A 268 6.15 9.78 -7.68
CA THR A 268 6.38 9.41 -9.09
C THR A 268 5.09 9.53 -9.90
N PRO A 269 4.66 10.74 -10.34
CA PRO A 269 3.47 10.86 -11.17
C PRO A 269 3.66 10.10 -12.49
N TYR A 270 2.60 9.51 -12.98
CA TYR A 270 2.59 8.79 -14.24
C TYR A 270 1.29 9.01 -14.99
N SER A 271 1.37 9.06 -16.32
CA SER A 271 0.21 9.10 -17.21
C SER A 271 0.36 8.14 -18.37
N SER A 272 -0.72 7.87 -19.10
CA SER A 272 -0.73 6.84 -20.14
C SER A 272 0.27 7.12 -21.26
N TRP A 273 0.32 8.37 -21.73
CA TRP A 273 1.04 8.76 -22.94
C TRP A 273 1.79 10.08 -22.75
N THR A 274 2.59 10.44 -23.74
CA THR A 274 3.11 11.79 -23.97
C THR A 274 2.76 12.24 -25.40
N ASP A 275 3.15 13.46 -25.75
CA ASP A 275 3.15 13.97 -27.13
C ASP A 275 4.58 14.10 -27.67
N GLY A 276 5.44 13.15 -27.31
CA GLY A 276 6.86 13.12 -27.66
C GLY A 276 7.79 13.64 -26.58
N ARG A 277 7.25 14.21 -25.49
CA ARG A 277 8.02 14.54 -24.27
C ARG A 277 7.15 14.57 -23.03
N THR A 278 7.76 14.41 -21.87
CA THR A 278 7.10 14.63 -20.58
C THR A 278 7.01 16.14 -20.29
N ARG A 279 6.15 16.52 -19.35
CA ARG A 279 5.92 17.93 -18.97
C ARG A 279 6.62 18.28 -17.68
N ASN A 280 7.16 19.50 -17.60
CA ASN A 280 7.52 20.06 -16.31
C ASN A 280 6.24 20.30 -15.49
N PRO A 281 6.26 20.10 -14.16
CA PRO A 281 5.09 20.31 -13.29
C PRO A 281 4.42 21.67 -13.50
N SER A 282 5.20 22.74 -13.67
CA SER A 282 4.68 24.10 -13.88
C SER A 282 3.86 24.26 -15.16
N GLU A 283 4.11 23.45 -16.20
CA GLU A 283 3.35 23.49 -17.47
C GLU A 283 1.89 23.03 -17.30
N VAL A 284 1.59 22.29 -16.22
CA VAL A 284 0.25 21.80 -15.90
C VAL A 284 -0.32 22.41 -14.62
N GLY A 285 0.29 23.50 -14.15
CA GLY A 285 -0.13 24.23 -12.94
C GLY A 285 0.25 23.53 -11.63
N TRP A 286 1.17 22.57 -11.65
CA TRP A 286 1.67 21.93 -10.44
C TRP A 286 2.92 22.66 -9.93
N SER A 287 3.08 22.72 -8.60
CA SER A 287 4.26 23.34 -8.00
C SER A 287 5.49 22.46 -8.20
N THR A 288 6.55 23.03 -8.77
CA THR A 288 7.85 22.35 -8.94
C THR A 288 8.52 22.02 -7.61
N SER A 289 8.18 22.70 -6.52
CA SER A 289 8.75 22.42 -5.19
C SER A 289 8.38 21.04 -4.65
N PHE A 290 7.22 20.49 -5.04
CA PHE A 290 6.79 19.14 -4.65
C PHE A 290 7.31 18.05 -5.59
N PHE A 291 7.83 18.44 -6.75
CA PHE A 291 8.29 17.52 -7.79
C PHE A 291 9.66 17.93 -8.36
N PRO A 292 10.69 18.18 -7.52
CA PRO A 292 12.00 18.64 -7.98
C PRO A 292 12.72 17.62 -8.87
N HIS A 293 12.36 16.34 -8.76
CA HIS A 293 12.85 15.23 -9.59
C HIS A 293 12.10 15.08 -10.92
N CYS A 294 11.04 15.86 -11.17
CA CYS A 294 10.28 15.83 -12.41
C CYS A 294 10.67 17.02 -13.31
N THR A 295 11.54 16.78 -14.28
CA THR A 295 11.79 17.71 -15.39
C THR A 295 11.39 17.09 -16.71
N SER A 296 11.07 17.93 -17.70
CA SER A 296 10.73 17.44 -19.03
C SER A 296 11.88 16.65 -19.65
N VAL A 297 11.57 15.45 -20.14
CA VAL A 297 12.46 14.60 -20.91
C VAL A 297 11.86 14.30 -22.27
N ASN A 298 12.72 14.15 -23.28
CA ASN A 298 12.30 13.63 -24.58
C ASN A 298 11.67 12.24 -24.38
N ASP A 299 10.55 11.93 -25.02
CA ASP A 299 9.84 10.66 -24.87
C ASP A 299 9.18 10.21 -26.19
N PRO A 300 9.96 9.92 -27.24
CA PRO A 300 9.41 9.40 -28.50
C PRO A 300 8.79 8.00 -28.34
N TYR A 301 9.07 7.31 -27.22
CA TYR A 301 8.61 5.96 -26.92
C TYR A 301 7.18 5.93 -26.39
N GLY A 302 6.77 6.98 -25.68
CA GLY A 302 5.43 7.16 -25.15
C GLY A 302 4.58 8.14 -25.94
N ASP A 303 5.07 8.65 -27.07
CA ASP A 303 4.32 9.54 -27.96
C ASP A 303 3.09 8.82 -28.50
N TYR A 304 1.91 9.34 -28.18
CA TYR A 304 0.63 8.81 -28.65
C TYR A 304 0.54 8.79 -30.19
N ASN A 305 1.18 9.75 -30.86
CA ASN A 305 1.17 9.86 -32.32
C ASN A 305 2.45 9.27 -32.95
N GLY A 306 3.30 8.64 -32.13
CA GLY A 306 4.62 8.16 -32.53
C GLY A 306 4.59 6.76 -33.16
N ASN A 307 5.77 6.32 -33.58
CA ASN A 307 5.92 5.03 -34.29
C ASN A 307 5.71 3.79 -33.41
N TYR A 308 5.82 3.94 -32.09
CA TYR A 308 5.64 2.85 -31.13
C TYR A 308 4.17 2.62 -30.76
N TRP A 309 3.29 3.53 -31.16
CA TRP A 309 1.85 3.43 -30.96
C TRP A 309 1.10 4.09 -32.10
N ASN A 310 0.73 3.29 -33.11
CA ASN A 310 -0.05 3.79 -34.24
C ASN A 310 -1.55 3.78 -33.90
N ASN A 311 -2.01 4.76 -33.11
CA ASN A 311 -3.43 4.97 -32.87
C ASN A 311 -4.07 5.89 -33.91
N SER A 312 -5.31 5.59 -34.30
CA SER A 312 -6.18 6.53 -35.03
C SER A 312 -7.32 6.96 -34.10
N PRO A 313 -7.66 8.26 -33.94
CA PRO A 313 -7.14 9.47 -34.62
C PRO A 313 -5.99 10.17 -33.88
N HIS A 314 -5.28 11.06 -34.58
CA HIS A 314 -4.26 11.95 -34.01
C HIS A 314 -4.77 12.73 -32.79
N MET A 315 -3.96 12.78 -31.73
CA MET A 315 -4.24 13.49 -30.49
C MET A 315 -3.28 14.65 -30.31
N SER A 316 -3.80 15.89 -30.31
CA SER A 316 -3.00 17.06 -29.91
C SER A 316 -2.73 17.06 -28.41
N THR A 317 -1.74 17.84 -27.96
CA THR A 317 -1.46 18.10 -26.54
C THR A 317 -2.72 18.44 -25.76
N GLU A 318 -3.54 19.35 -26.29
CA GLU A 318 -4.79 19.79 -25.66
C GLU A 318 -5.77 18.63 -25.47
N LYS A 319 -5.94 17.78 -26.50
CA LYS A 319 -6.83 16.61 -26.40
C LYS A 319 -6.33 15.58 -25.39
N LEU A 320 -5.02 15.36 -25.32
CA LEU A 320 -4.42 14.47 -24.32
C LEU A 320 -4.68 15.00 -22.90
N MET A 321 -4.41 16.29 -22.66
CA MET A 321 -4.64 16.92 -21.36
C MET A 321 -6.13 16.91 -20.98
N ALA A 322 -7.03 17.19 -21.93
CA ALA A 322 -8.48 17.13 -21.72
C ALA A 322 -8.97 15.72 -21.37
N ALA A 323 -8.27 14.68 -21.84
CA ALA A 323 -8.53 13.29 -21.47
C ALA A 323 -7.91 12.88 -20.10
N GLY A 324 -7.34 13.83 -19.35
CA GLY A 324 -6.71 13.59 -18.05
C GLY A 324 -5.25 13.15 -18.12
N ASN A 325 -4.62 13.18 -19.30
CA ASN A 325 -3.22 12.80 -19.47
C ASN A 325 -2.29 13.98 -19.17
N HIS A 326 -1.81 14.08 -17.92
CA HIS A 326 -0.99 15.23 -17.46
C HIS A 326 0.45 15.24 -18.00
N MET A 327 0.99 14.09 -18.43
CA MET A 327 2.33 13.96 -19.02
C MET A 327 3.52 14.35 -18.12
N VAL A 328 3.30 14.78 -16.87
CA VAL A 328 4.36 14.96 -15.87
C VAL A 328 4.90 13.61 -15.39
N GLY A 329 6.24 13.49 -15.34
CA GLY A 329 6.92 12.31 -14.81
C GLY A 329 6.96 11.15 -15.80
N LEU A 330 6.53 9.98 -15.35
CA LEU A 330 6.64 8.72 -16.08
C LEU A 330 5.55 8.56 -17.15
N SER A 331 5.94 8.22 -18.37
CA SER A 331 5.02 7.74 -19.40
C SER A 331 4.82 6.23 -19.29
N ALA A 332 3.59 5.77 -19.03
CA ALA A 332 3.32 4.35 -18.86
C ALA A 332 3.61 3.55 -20.15
N HIS A 333 3.20 4.05 -21.31
CA HIS A 333 3.52 3.40 -22.58
C HIS A 333 4.99 3.59 -22.97
N GLY A 334 5.59 4.74 -22.68
CA GLY A 334 7.02 4.92 -22.91
C GLY A 334 7.86 3.94 -22.10
N ALA A 335 7.53 3.73 -20.82
CA ALA A 335 8.16 2.72 -19.97
C ALA A 335 7.96 1.29 -20.49
N LEU A 336 6.76 0.98 -21.00
CA LEU A 336 6.47 -0.32 -21.61
C LEU A 336 7.36 -0.56 -22.84
N THR A 337 7.42 0.42 -23.75
CA THR A 337 8.26 0.39 -24.95
C THR A 337 9.75 0.26 -24.59
N LEU A 338 10.24 1.02 -23.61
CA LEU A 338 11.63 0.93 -23.15
C LEU A 338 11.97 -0.46 -22.58
N ALA A 339 11.05 -1.06 -21.82
CA ALA A 339 11.24 -2.41 -21.30
C ALA A 339 11.20 -3.47 -22.41
N HIS A 340 10.26 -3.36 -23.35
CA HIS A 340 10.02 -4.37 -24.38
C HIS A 340 11.01 -4.27 -25.55
N ASP A 341 11.12 -3.09 -26.17
CA ASP A 341 11.87 -2.90 -27.42
C ASP A 341 13.33 -2.53 -27.19
N LYS A 342 13.62 -1.90 -26.04
CA LYS A 342 14.99 -1.50 -25.69
C LYS A 342 15.64 -2.39 -24.63
N ASN A 343 14.89 -3.33 -24.06
CA ASN A 343 15.34 -4.24 -23.02
C ASN A 343 16.01 -3.51 -21.83
N TRP A 344 15.48 -2.33 -21.48
CA TRP A 344 15.96 -1.58 -20.32
C TRP A 344 15.43 -2.18 -19.02
N ASP A 345 16.27 -2.26 -18.00
CA ASP A 345 15.85 -2.63 -16.66
C ASP A 345 15.01 -1.52 -16.00
N TRP A 346 14.23 -1.89 -15.00
CA TRP A 346 13.30 -1.00 -14.31
C TRP A 346 13.98 0.20 -13.63
N LYS A 347 15.23 0.06 -13.15
CA LYS A 347 15.94 1.17 -12.50
C LYS A 347 16.39 2.19 -13.53
N LYS A 348 16.86 1.73 -14.68
CA LYS A 348 17.22 2.58 -15.81
C LYS A 348 16.01 3.35 -16.34
N ILE A 349 14.85 2.69 -16.43
CA ILE A 349 13.60 3.36 -16.84
C ILE A 349 13.19 4.43 -15.84
N LEU A 350 13.22 4.14 -14.52
CA LEU A 350 12.91 5.16 -13.51
C LEU A 350 13.86 6.37 -13.59
N ASN A 351 15.17 6.13 -13.74
CA ASN A 351 16.17 7.21 -13.87
C ASN A 351 16.07 7.98 -15.20
N TYR A 352 15.38 7.44 -16.20
CA TYR A 352 15.10 8.14 -17.44
C TYR A 352 14.01 9.21 -17.25
N TYR A 353 12.96 8.88 -16.50
CA TYR A 353 11.81 9.77 -16.31
C TYR A 353 11.95 10.69 -15.08
N PHE A 354 12.77 10.32 -14.11
CA PHE A 354 12.96 11.08 -12.87
C PHE A 354 14.45 11.34 -12.62
N HIS A 355 14.76 12.59 -12.27
CA HIS A 355 16.12 13.07 -12.11
C HIS A 355 16.59 13.03 -10.66
N ASN A 356 17.87 12.70 -10.45
CA ASN A 356 18.51 12.69 -9.13
C ASN A 356 17.74 11.86 -8.10
N ILE A 357 17.20 10.72 -8.54
CA ILE A 357 16.49 9.79 -7.67
C ILE A 357 17.42 8.69 -7.15
N ALA A 358 17.04 8.09 -6.04
CA ALA A 358 17.57 6.84 -5.53
C ALA A 358 16.43 5.84 -5.32
N ILE A 359 16.78 4.55 -5.27
CA ILE A 359 15.85 3.45 -5.00
C ILE A 359 16.19 2.87 -3.63
N THR A 360 15.36 3.19 -2.66
CA THR A 360 15.64 2.98 -1.23
C THR A 360 14.74 1.88 -0.66
N SER A 361 15.28 1.03 0.24
CA SER A 361 14.48 0.05 1.00
C SER A 361 13.92 0.74 2.24
N ILE A 362 12.62 0.65 2.48
CA ILE A 362 11.96 1.21 3.68
C ILE A 362 11.72 0.18 4.79
N TYR A 363 12.07 -1.08 4.56
CA TYR A 363 12.10 -2.18 5.53
C TYR A 363 12.81 -3.40 4.94
#